data_AF-A0A0Q9XTL0-F1
#
_entry.id   AF-A0A0Q9XTL0-F1
#
_cell.length_a   1.000
_cell.length_b   1.000
_cell.length_c   1.000
_cell.angle_alpha   90.00
_cell.angle_beta   90.00
_cell.angle_gamma   90.00
#
_symmetry.space_group_name_H-M   'P 1'
#
loop_
_entity.id
_entity.type
_entity.pdbx_description
1 polymer ?
#
loop_
_entity_poly.entity_id
_entity_poly.type
_entity_poly.pdbx_seq_one_letter_code
_entity_poly.pdbx_strand_id
1 'polypeptide(L)'
;NTLDYLTREELNHKPVALLATAGGGKGGINCLNNMRTVMRGFYANVIPKQIILDPDCFDYEDGTLLEESRDLVAKLVDELNMYVKMSHTLIVPRE
;
A
#
# COMPACT_ATOMS: atom_id res chain seq x y z
N ASN A 1 10.28 -14.21 -5.32
CA ASN A 1 9.58 -13.54 -4.20
C ASN A 1 8.07 -13.51 -4.55
N THR A 2 7.15 -13.25 -3.63
CA THR A 2 5.69 -13.52 -3.83
C THR A 2 5.12 -13.01 -5.16
N LEU A 3 5.55 -11.83 -5.60
CA LEU A 3 5.02 -11.21 -6.83
C LEU A 3 5.54 -11.86 -8.11
N ASP A 4 6.74 -12.45 -8.10
CA ASP A 4 7.30 -13.17 -9.26
C ASP A 4 6.45 -14.39 -9.66
N TYR A 5 5.62 -14.90 -8.74
CA TYR A 5 4.68 -16.01 -8.98
C TYR A 5 3.29 -15.56 -9.41
N LEU A 6 3.03 -14.24 -9.42
CA LEU A 6 1.78 -13.68 -9.92
C LEU A 6 1.93 -13.30 -11.38
N THR A 7 0.80 -13.20 -12.07
CA THR A 7 0.72 -12.57 -13.38
C THR A 7 -0.08 -11.28 -13.27
N ARG A 8 -0.26 -10.58 -14.40
CA ARG A 8 -1.14 -9.40 -14.44
C ARG A 8 -2.60 -9.74 -14.10
N GLU A 9 -3.05 -10.98 -14.29
CA GLU A 9 -4.46 -11.35 -14.12
C GLU A 9 -4.93 -11.18 -12.68
N GLU A 10 -4.06 -11.43 -11.71
CA GLU A 10 -4.38 -11.33 -10.29
C GLU A 10 -4.48 -9.89 -9.79
N LEU A 11 -3.89 -8.91 -10.48
CA LEU A 11 -3.71 -7.55 -9.96
C LEU A 11 -4.20 -6.46 -10.92
N ASN A 12 -4.59 -6.80 -12.15
CA ASN A 12 -5.06 -5.84 -13.15
C ASN A 12 -6.19 -4.96 -12.60
N HIS A 13 -5.98 -3.65 -12.63
CA HIS A 13 -6.88 -2.59 -12.13
C HIS A 13 -7.26 -2.69 -10.64
N LYS A 14 -6.70 -3.62 -9.88
CA LYS A 14 -6.96 -3.72 -8.44
C LYS A 14 -6.30 -2.55 -7.71
N PRO A 15 -7.02 -1.82 -6.84
CA PRO A 15 -6.41 -0.85 -5.95
C PRO A 15 -5.39 -1.50 -5.01
N VAL A 16 -4.23 -0.87 -4.87
CA VAL A 16 -3.12 -1.36 -4.01
C VAL A 16 -2.59 -0.20 -3.17
N ALA A 17 -2.45 -0.42 -1.86
CA ALA A 17 -1.73 0.47 -0.96
C ALA A 17 -0.33 -0.08 -0.71
N LEU A 18 0.66 0.81 -0.58
CA LEU A 18 2.04 0.44 -0.30
C LEU A 18 2.48 0.96 1.07
N LEU A 19 3.09 0.06 1.84
CA LEU A 19 3.66 0.31 3.16
C LEU A 19 5.04 -0.34 3.21
N ALA A 20 6.01 0.36 3.76
CA ALA A 20 7.34 -0.19 4.03
C ALA A 20 7.72 0.02 5.48
N THR A 21 8.46 -0.93 6.06
CA THR A 21 9.17 -0.73 7.32
C THR A 21 10.63 -0.43 7.02
N ALA A 22 11.24 0.48 7.78
CA ALA A 22 12.65 0.82 7.64
C ALA A 22 13.32 0.99 9.01
N GLY A 23 14.64 1.22 9.01
CA GLY A 23 15.44 1.37 10.23
C GLY A 23 15.67 2.83 10.64
N GLY A 24 14.92 3.79 10.09
CA GLY A 24 15.09 5.22 10.34
C GLY A 24 15.73 6.01 9.20
N GLY A 25 15.77 7.34 9.39
CA GLY A 25 16.42 8.30 8.51
C GLY A 25 15.62 8.57 7.24
N LYS A 26 16.19 8.25 6.07
CA LYS A 26 15.53 8.35 4.76
C LYS A 26 15.24 6.96 4.16
N GLY A 27 15.21 5.93 5.01
CA GLY A 27 14.93 4.56 4.60
C GLY A 27 13.52 4.40 4.03
N GLY A 28 13.25 3.29 3.36
CA GLY A 28 11.90 2.93 2.90
C GLY A 28 11.45 3.57 1.57
N ILE A 29 11.83 4.81 1.26
CA ILE A 29 11.31 5.48 0.05
C ILE A 29 11.74 4.81 -1.26
N ASN A 30 12.98 4.29 -1.32
CA ASN A 30 13.47 3.54 -2.47
C ASN A 30 12.68 2.24 -2.68
N CYS A 31 12.31 1.57 -1.57
CA CYS A 31 11.45 0.39 -1.61
C CYS A 31 10.08 0.76 -2.17
N LEU A 32 9.42 1.80 -1.62
CA LEU A 32 8.09 2.22 -2.09
C LEU A 32 8.07 2.63 -3.56
N ASN A 33 9.09 3.38 -4.03
CA ASN A 33 9.18 3.80 -5.43
C ASN A 33 9.43 2.60 -6.37
N ASN A 34 10.27 1.65 -5.95
CA ASN A 34 10.47 0.41 -6.68
C ASN A 34 9.18 -0.40 -6.75
N MET A 35 8.50 -0.59 -5.61
CA MET A 35 7.24 -1.32 -5.52
C MET A 35 6.13 -0.68 -6.35
N ARG A 36 6.05 0.65 -6.39
CA ARG A 36 5.10 1.35 -7.27
C ARG A 36 5.37 1.06 -8.75
N THR A 37 6.64 0.99 -9.15
CA THR A 37 7.05 0.62 -10.51
C THR A 37 6.72 -0.84 -10.82
N VAL A 38 6.98 -1.75 -9.89
CA VAL A 38 6.67 -3.19 -10.00
C VAL A 38 5.16 -3.40 -10.16
N MET A 39 4.35 -2.79 -9.28
CA MET A 39 2.88 -2.89 -9.30
C MET A 39 2.27 -2.35 -10.60
N ARG A 40 2.85 -1.28 -11.17
CA ARG A 40 2.47 -0.79 -12.50
C ARG A 40 2.71 -1.85 -13.58
N GLY A 41 3.75 -2.68 -13.47
CA GLY A 41 4.00 -3.81 -14.36
C GLY A 41 2.86 -4.85 -14.33
N PHE A 42 2.18 -4.97 -13.20
CA PHE A 42 0.99 -5.81 -13.02
C PHE A 42 -0.34 -5.14 -13.39
N TYR A 43 -0.30 -3.91 -13.93
CA TYR A 43 -1.49 -3.07 -14.17
C TYR A 43 -2.31 -2.77 -12.91
N ALA A 44 -1.72 -2.88 -11.72
CA ALA A 44 -2.37 -2.51 -10.47
C ALA A 44 -2.54 -0.99 -10.35
N ASN A 45 -3.61 -0.57 -9.67
CA ASN A 45 -3.87 0.84 -9.37
C ASN A 45 -3.31 1.19 -7.99
N VAL A 46 -2.03 1.59 -7.94
CA VAL A 46 -1.41 1.99 -6.67
C VAL A 46 -1.91 3.36 -6.24
N ILE A 47 -2.54 3.44 -5.06
CA ILE A 47 -3.09 4.71 -4.54
C ILE A 47 -1.98 5.74 -4.24
N PRO A 48 -2.30 7.05 -4.22
CA PRO A 48 -1.32 8.09 -3.92
C PRO A 48 -0.66 7.93 -2.56
N LYS A 49 -1.45 7.67 -1.50
CA LYS A 49 -0.91 7.54 -0.15
C LYS A 49 -0.07 6.27 0.00
N GLN A 50 1.11 6.48 0.56
CA GLN A 50 2.08 5.43 0.90
C GLN A 50 2.77 5.86 2.20
N ILE A 51 3.10 4.90 3.07
CA ILE A 51 3.69 5.21 4.38
C ILE A 51 4.93 4.37 4.65
N ILE A 52 5.83 4.95 5.45
CA ILE A 52 7.05 4.31 5.95
C ILE A 52 6.91 4.26 7.47
N LEU A 53 7.13 3.10 8.06
CA LEU A 53 7.15 2.89 9.50
C LEU A 53 8.58 2.60 9.94
N ASP A 54 9.16 3.53 10.69
CA ASP A 54 10.50 3.43 11.26
C ASP A 54 10.42 2.87 12.70
N PRO A 55 11.56 2.55 13.36
CA PRO A 55 11.56 1.93 14.69
C PRO A 55 10.75 2.71 15.75
N ASP A 56 10.76 4.04 15.66
CA ASP A 56 10.02 4.94 16.54
C ASP A 56 8.49 4.92 16.33
N CYS A 57 7.99 4.17 15.34
CA CYS A 57 6.56 3.94 15.13
C CYS A 57 5.98 2.79 15.94
N PHE A 58 6.82 2.00 16.62
CA PHE A 58 6.42 0.75 17.26
C PHE A 58 6.50 0.85 18.79
N ASP A 59 5.47 0.34 19.45
CA ASP A 59 5.54 -0.06 20.86
C ASP A 59 6.16 -1.46 20.93
N TYR A 60 7.41 -1.53 21.42
CA TYR A 60 8.15 -2.78 21.50
C TYR A 60 7.73 -3.66 22.68
N GLU A 61 7.09 -3.11 23.71
CA GLU A 61 6.61 -3.89 24.85
C GLU A 61 5.33 -4.62 24.47
N ASP A 62 4.40 -3.91 23.83
CA ASP A 62 3.09 -4.46 23.44
C ASP A 62 3.07 -5.07 22.03
N GLY A 63 4.14 -4.90 21.25
CA GLY A 63 4.23 -5.40 19.87
C GLY A 63 3.24 -4.73 18.91
N THR A 64 2.89 -3.47 19.19
CA THR A 64 1.90 -2.69 18.44
C THR A 64 2.52 -1.46 17.80
N LEU A 65 1.70 -0.67 17.10
CA LEU A 65 2.09 0.66 16.63
C LEU A 65 1.73 1.71 17.68
N LEU A 66 2.55 2.74 17.81
CA LEU A 66 2.18 3.94 18.55
C LEU A 66 0.97 4.62 17.91
N GLU A 67 0.23 5.39 18.69
CA GLU A 67 -1.07 5.94 18.28
C GLU A 67 -1.00 6.76 16.98
N GLU A 68 0.01 7.61 16.83
CA GLU A 68 0.20 8.40 15.61
C GLU A 68 0.43 7.51 14.37
N SER A 69 1.20 6.44 14.52
CA SER A 69 1.48 5.47 13.46
C SER A 69 0.25 4.63 13.12
N ARG A 70 -0.59 4.30 14.11
CA ARG A 70 -1.90 3.65 13.90
C ARG A 70 -2.82 4.54 13.07
N ASP A 71 -2.89 5.82 13.39
CA ASP A 71 -3.68 6.80 12.64
C ASP A 71 -3.20 6.93 11.18
N LEU A 72 -1.90 6.88 10.94
CA LEU A 72 -1.34 6.90 9.59
C LEU A 72 -1.75 5.66 8.78
N VAL A 73 -1.71 4.48 9.39
CA VAL A 73 -2.17 3.23 8.78
C VAL A 73 -3.68 3.26 8.53
N ALA A 74 -4.47 3.73 9.49
CA ALA A 74 -5.92 3.86 9.34
C ALA A 74 -6.27 4.75 8.13
N LYS A 75 -5.63 5.92 8.02
CA LYS A 75 -5.83 6.82 6.88
C LYS A 75 -5.39 6.20 5.55
N LEU A 76 -4.37 5.34 5.53
CA LEU A 76 -3.98 4.57 4.33
C LEU A 76 -5.07 3.59 3.90
N VAL A 77 -5.62 2.85 4.87
CA VAL A 77 -6.69 1.87 4.64
C VAL A 77 -7.98 2.57 4.20
N ASP A 78 -8.32 3.71 4.79
CA ASP A 78 -9.50 4.51 4.39
C ASP A 78 -9.41 4.99 2.95
N GLU A 79 -8.24 5.48 2.53
CA GLU A 79 -8.00 5.86 1.14
C GLU A 79 -8.08 4.64 0.21
N LEU A 80 -7.47 3.51 0.58
CA LEU A 80 -7.59 2.28 -0.19
C LEU A 80 -9.06 1.86 -0.37
N ASN A 81 -9.85 1.90 0.71
CA ASN A 81 -11.28 1.58 0.69
C ASN A 81 -12.07 2.52 -0.23
N MET A 82 -11.72 3.80 -0.27
CA MET A 82 -12.30 4.75 -1.23
C MET A 82 -12.03 4.30 -2.68
N TYR A 83 -10.79 3.96 -3.02
CA TYR A 83 -10.44 3.50 -4.36
C TYR A 83 -11.08 2.15 -4.73
N VAL A 84 -11.22 1.23 -3.77
CA VAL A 84 -11.95 -0.04 -3.96
C VAL A 84 -13.43 0.22 -4.26
N LYS A 85 -14.09 1.10 -3.51
CA LYS A 85 -15.49 1.48 -3.79
C LYS A 85 -15.64 2.10 -5.17
N MET A 86 -14.70 2.97 -5.57
CA MET A 86 -14.70 3.59 -6.89
C MET A 86 -14.47 2.58 -8.03
N SER A 87 -13.57 1.61 -7.85
CA SER A 87 -13.32 0.59 -8.88
C SER A 87 -14.54 -0.27 -9.14
N HIS A 88 -15.31 -0.63 -8.11
CA HIS A 88 -16.57 -1.37 -8.29
C HIS A 88 -17.62 -0.58 -9.07
N THR A 89 -17.71 0.74 -8.88
CA THR A 89 -18.67 1.59 -9.59
C THR A 89 -18.29 1.83 -11.05
N LEU A 90 -16.98 1.89 -11.36
CA LEU A 90 -16.48 2.26 -12.68
C LEU A 90 -16.21 1.05 -13.60
N ILE A 91 -16.06 -0.16 -13.05
CA ILE A 91 -15.74 -1.38 -13.81
C ILE A 91 -17.00 -2.15 -14.25
N VAL A 92 -18.20 -1.75 -13.83
CA VAL A 92 -19.43 -2.30 -14.42
C VAL A 92 -19.55 -1.81 -15.87
N PRO A 93 -19.62 -2.69 -16.88
CA PRO A 93 -19.95 -2.28 -18.23
C PRO A 93 -21.32 -1.60 -18.18
N ARG A 94 -21.41 -0.38 -18.69
CA ARG A 94 -22.71 0.15 -19.11
C ARG A 94 -23.09 -0.65 -20.35
N GLU A 95 -24.05 -1.55 -20.19
CA GLU A 95 -24.81 -2.15 -21.31
C GLU A 95 -25.51 -1.05 -22.12
#